data_AF-A0A8T2JXY6-F1
#
_entry.id   AF-A0A8T2JXY6-F1
#
_cell.length_a   1.000
_cell.length_b   1.000
_cell.length_c   1.000
_cell.angle_alpha   90.00
_cell.angle_beta   90.00
_cell.angle_gamma   90.00
#
_symmetry.space_group_name_H-M   'P 1'
#
loop_
_entity.id
_entity.type
_entity.pdbx_description
1 polymer ?
#
loop_
_entity_poly.entity_id
_entity_poly.type
_entity_poly.pdbx_seq_one_letter_code
_entity_poly.pdbx_strand_id
1 'polypeptide(L)'
;MSLIFNESGLNEVAPPCVLQSFINHSATLYKVFVVGSQHFVVQRPSLRNFPLGETDQSTIFFDSHQVSKAESCSYLSEPLQTKEVLPPSELVVNQVVQGLQNALGMSLFGVDIIVDSQTGRCAVIDVNAFPGYEGVPGFFPALFSHVNKILKINNKPLASSSQSSETNQPSENIGQQALGFVCRKQSSDKWPVQNNISRIVQERCYSQPLF
;
A
#
# COMPACT_ATOMS: atom_id res chain seq x y z
N MET A 1 -9.56 -10.93 16.63
CA MET A 1 -10.73 -10.55 15.82
C MET A 1 -11.76 -11.66 15.89
N SER A 2 -13.03 -11.34 15.61
CA SER A 2 -14.13 -12.31 15.66
C SER A 2 -15.06 -12.14 14.46
N LEU A 3 -15.53 -13.26 13.89
CA LEU A 3 -16.62 -13.29 12.92
C LEU A 3 -17.89 -13.76 13.63
N ILE A 4 -18.91 -12.92 13.63
CA ILE A 4 -20.19 -13.14 14.30
C ILE A 4 -21.24 -13.46 13.23
N PHE A 5 -21.95 -14.58 13.38
CA PHE A 5 -22.89 -15.10 12.37
C PHE A 5 -24.36 -15.00 12.76
N ASN A 6 -24.65 -14.70 14.03
CA ASN A 6 -25.98 -14.63 14.61
C ASN A 6 -25.99 -13.77 15.88
N GLU A 7 -27.19 -13.47 16.38
CA GLU A 7 -27.39 -12.63 17.57
C GLU A 7 -26.72 -13.21 18.82
N SER A 8 -26.71 -14.53 19.00
CA SER A 8 -26.06 -15.16 20.17
C SER A 8 -24.56 -14.85 20.25
N GLY A 9 -23.87 -14.76 19.10
CA GLY A 9 -22.45 -14.46 19.06
C GLY A 9 -22.08 -13.04 19.47
N LEU A 10 -23.03 -12.09 19.48
CA LEU A 10 -22.79 -10.74 20.00
C LEU A 10 -22.46 -10.73 21.48
N ASN A 11 -22.98 -11.69 22.25
CA ASN A 11 -22.70 -11.82 23.68
C ASN A 11 -21.27 -12.31 23.97
N GLU A 12 -20.57 -12.82 22.96
CA GLU A 12 -19.21 -13.34 23.10
C GLU A 12 -18.13 -12.27 22.89
N VAL A 13 -18.50 -11.05 22.48
CA VAL A 13 -17.56 -9.96 22.20
C VAL A 13 -17.59 -8.90 23.29
N ALA A 14 -16.41 -8.56 23.81
CA ALA A 14 -16.25 -7.56 24.86
C ALA A 14 -15.96 -6.17 24.27
N PRO A 15 -16.75 -5.13 24.63
CA PRO A 15 -16.43 -3.74 24.31
C PRO A 15 -15.21 -3.20 25.11
N PRO A 16 -14.51 -2.15 24.61
CA PRO A 16 -14.79 -1.42 23.39
C PRO A 16 -14.28 -2.17 22.14
N CYS A 17 -15.12 -2.23 21.11
CA CYS A 17 -14.78 -2.85 19.84
C CYS A 17 -15.44 -2.12 18.67
N VAL A 18 -14.93 -2.35 17.47
CA VAL A 18 -15.57 -1.90 16.21
C VAL A 18 -16.31 -3.09 15.62
N LEU A 19 -17.58 -2.88 15.28
CA LEU A 19 -18.34 -3.83 14.48
C LEU A 19 -18.33 -3.35 13.02
N GLN A 20 -17.98 -4.26 12.12
CA GLN A 20 -17.95 -4.01 10.69
C GLN A 20 -18.64 -5.17 9.99
N SER A 21 -19.55 -4.87 9.06
CA SER A 21 -20.21 -5.90 8.26
C SER A 21 -19.17 -6.67 7.46
N PHE A 22 -19.23 -8.00 7.52
CA PHE A 22 -18.38 -8.86 6.72
C PHE A 22 -18.82 -8.81 5.24
N ILE A 23 -17.85 -8.66 4.34
CA ILE A 23 -18.08 -8.63 2.89
C ILE A 23 -17.38 -9.84 2.30
N ASN A 24 -18.12 -10.71 1.60
CA ASN A 24 -17.52 -11.82 0.85
C ASN A 24 -16.66 -11.28 -0.29
N HIS A 25 -15.37 -11.62 -0.32
CA HIS A 25 -14.37 -11.04 -1.24
C HIS A 25 -13.39 -12.05 -1.83
N SER A 26 -13.82 -13.31 -1.98
CA SER A 26 -13.07 -14.37 -2.67
C SER A 26 -11.65 -14.58 -2.10
N ALA A 27 -11.51 -14.51 -0.77
CA ALA A 27 -10.26 -14.74 -0.05
C ALA A 27 -9.07 -13.87 -0.51
N THR A 28 -9.33 -12.71 -1.13
CA THR A 28 -8.29 -11.87 -1.73
C THR A 28 -8.30 -10.45 -1.16
N LEU A 29 -7.16 -10.06 -0.59
CA LEU A 29 -6.91 -8.71 -0.10
C LEU A 29 -5.95 -7.97 -1.04
N TYR A 30 -6.26 -6.72 -1.37
CA TYR A 30 -5.39 -5.83 -2.13
C TYR A 30 -4.80 -4.77 -1.19
N LYS A 31 -3.54 -4.98 -0.79
CA LYS A 31 -2.80 -4.00 0.01
C LYS A 31 -2.23 -2.92 -0.89
N VAL A 32 -2.73 -1.71 -0.75
CA VAL A 32 -2.22 -0.51 -1.43
C VAL A 32 -1.24 0.19 -0.51
N PHE A 33 0.03 0.18 -0.87
CA PHE A 33 1.08 0.88 -0.15
C PHE A 33 1.36 2.24 -0.78
N VAL A 34 1.17 3.31 -0.03
CA VAL A 34 1.35 4.69 -0.49
C VAL A 34 2.67 5.24 0.03
N VAL A 35 3.48 5.75 -0.90
CA VAL A 35 4.77 6.40 -0.63
C VAL A 35 4.82 7.74 -1.37
N GLY A 36 4.44 8.80 -0.65
CA GLY A 36 4.33 10.13 -1.23
C GLY A 36 3.29 10.19 -2.33
N SER A 37 3.71 10.52 -3.55
CA SER A 37 2.83 10.55 -4.73
C SER A 37 2.77 9.22 -5.51
N GLN A 38 3.45 8.18 -5.03
CA GLN A 38 3.43 6.85 -5.64
C GLN A 38 2.62 5.90 -4.78
N HIS A 39 2.02 4.89 -5.42
CA HIS A 39 1.41 3.78 -4.70
C HIS A 39 1.68 2.44 -5.40
N PHE A 40 1.58 1.37 -4.64
CA PHE A 40 1.89 0.00 -5.08
C PHE A 40 0.81 -0.95 -4.57
N VAL A 41 0.29 -1.81 -5.43
CA VAL A 41 -0.74 -2.79 -5.04
C VAL A 41 -0.10 -4.17 -4.91
N VAL A 42 -0.31 -4.81 -3.76
CA VAL A 42 0.17 -6.16 -3.46
C VAL A 42 -1.03 -7.02 -3.07
N GLN A 43 -1.22 -8.14 -3.77
CA GLN A 43 -2.25 -9.11 -3.42
C GLN A 43 -1.80 -9.98 -2.23
N ARG A 44 -2.72 -10.25 -1.30
CA ARG A 44 -2.51 -11.12 -0.13
C ARG A 44 -3.68 -12.10 0.04
N PRO A 45 -3.43 -13.28 0.64
CA PRO A 45 -4.50 -14.11 1.17
C PRO A 45 -5.38 -13.33 2.16
N SER A 46 -6.66 -13.69 2.23
CA SER A 46 -7.64 -13.09 3.13
C SER A 46 -8.71 -14.12 3.50
N LEU A 47 -9.66 -13.71 4.33
CA LEU A 47 -10.79 -14.55 4.74
C LEU A 47 -11.61 -15.00 3.54
N ARG A 48 -11.89 -16.30 3.49
CA ARG A 48 -12.80 -16.93 2.53
C ARG A 48 -14.22 -16.40 2.67
N ASN A 49 -15.04 -16.74 1.69
CA ASN A 49 -16.46 -16.44 1.74
C ASN A 49 -17.18 -17.31 2.76
N PHE A 50 -18.19 -16.71 3.39
CA PHE A 50 -19.14 -17.37 4.28
C PHE A 50 -20.56 -17.29 3.71
N PRO A 51 -21.47 -18.21 4.11
CA PRO A 51 -22.88 -18.11 3.75
C PRO A 51 -23.46 -16.75 4.16
N LEU A 52 -24.34 -16.20 3.32
CA LEU A 52 -25.04 -14.96 3.61
C LEU A 52 -26.29 -15.26 4.45
N GLY A 53 -26.63 -14.34 5.34
CA GLY A 53 -27.78 -14.47 6.23
C GLY A 53 -27.42 -15.12 7.57
N GLU A 54 -28.44 -15.27 8.42
CA GLU A 54 -28.29 -15.93 9.70
C GLU A 54 -27.95 -17.41 9.51
N THR A 55 -26.96 -17.88 10.27
CA THR A 55 -26.58 -19.29 10.29
C THR A 55 -26.42 -19.73 11.74
N ASP A 56 -26.62 -21.02 12.00
CA ASP A 56 -26.32 -21.65 13.30
C ASP A 56 -24.82 -21.82 13.56
N GLN A 57 -23.97 -21.17 12.74
CA GLN A 57 -22.53 -21.22 12.89
C GLN A 57 -22.09 -20.47 14.16
N SER A 58 -21.22 -21.09 14.94
CA SER A 58 -20.62 -20.44 16.11
C SER A 58 -19.70 -19.29 15.68
N THR A 59 -19.54 -18.32 16.58
CA THR A 59 -18.55 -17.24 16.42
C THR A 59 -17.17 -17.82 16.15
N ILE A 60 -16.45 -17.27 15.17
CA ILE A 60 -15.07 -17.66 14.87
C ILE A 60 -14.13 -16.62 15.45
N PHE A 61 -13.21 -17.05 16.32
CA PHE A 61 -12.14 -16.21 16.85
C PHE A 61 -10.83 -16.46 16.10
N PHE A 62 -10.15 -15.40 15.70
CA PHE A 62 -8.89 -15.51 14.97
C PHE A 62 -7.96 -14.30 15.20
N ASP A 63 -6.67 -14.50 14.98
CA ASP A 63 -5.67 -13.43 14.89
C ASP A 63 -5.50 -13.01 13.42
N SER A 64 -5.65 -11.72 13.13
CA SER A 64 -5.51 -11.18 11.77
C SER A 64 -4.12 -11.42 11.18
N HIS A 65 -3.08 -11.50 12.02
CA HIS A 65 -1.71 -11.79 11.57
C HIS A 65 -1.57 -13.19 10.97
N GLN A 66 -2.44 -14.12 11.36
CA GLN A 66 -2.42 -15.50 10.87
C GLN A 66 -3.21 -15.69 9.59
N VAL A 67 -3.93 -14.68 9.10
CA VAL A 67 -4.84 -14.77 7.95
C VAL A 67 -4.35 -13.99 6.72
N SER A 68 -3.72 -12.82 6.91
CA SER A 68 -3.42 -11.89 5.80
C SER A 68 -1.93 -11.64 5.52
N LYS A 69 -1.04 -12.53 5.99
CA LYS A 69 0.40 -12.50 5.66
C LYS A 69 0.68 -13.28 4.37
N ALA A 70 1.80 -12.96 3.71
CA ALA A 70 2.17 -13.57 2.42
C ALA A 70 2.28 -15.10 2.47
N GLU A 71 2.73 -15.64 3.61
CA GLU A 71 2.90 -17.09 3.87
C GLU A 71 1.68 -17.71 4.59
N SER A 72 0.57 -16.97 4.76
CA SER A 72 -0.58 -17.48 5.51
C SER A 72 -1.35 -18.53 4.72
N CYS A 73 -1.40 -19.74 5.26
CA CYS A 73 -2.26 -20.84 4.82
C CYS A 73 -3.06 -21.33 6.03
N SER A 74 -4.36 -21.02 6.07
CA SER A 74 -5.28 -21.51 7.11
C SER A 74 -6.61 -21.92 6.47
N TYR A 75 -7.40 -22.76 7.15
CA TYR A 75 -8.76 -23.12 6.70
C TYR A 75 -9.66 -21.89 6.45
N LEU A 76 -9.37 -20.78 7.14
CA LEU A 76 -10.09 -19.51 6.97
C LEU A 76 -9.70 -18.76 5.70
N SER A 77 -8.56 -19.08 5.08
CA SER A 77 -8.08 -18.45 3.84
C SER A 77 -8.21 -19.36 2.62
N GLU A 78 -8.63 -20.61 2.78
CA GLU A 78 -8.83 -21.55 1.68
C GLU A 78 -10.08 -21.20 0.87
N PRO A 79 -9.95 -20.86 -0.42
CA PRO A 79 -11.08 -20.51 -1.25
C PRO A 79 -11.90 -21.77 -1.59
N LEU A 80 -13.15 -21.80 -1.14
CA LEU A 80 -14.17 -22.69 -1.73
C LEU A 80 -14.42 -22.21 -3.15
N GLN A 81 -14.15 -23.05 -4.17
CA GLN A 81 -14.39 -22.81 -5.62
C GLN A 81 -15.17 -21.52 -5.89
N THR A 82 -14.45 -20.39 -5.96
CA THR A 82 -15.08 -19.07 -6.04
C THR A 82 -14.90 -18.53 -7.44
N LYS A 83 -15.90 -17.76 -7.90
CA LYS A 83 -15.80 -17.00 -9.14
C LYS A 83 -14.62 -16.02 -9.04
N GLU A 84 -13.78 -15.99 -10.06
CA GLU A 84 -12.66 -15.04 -10.14
C GLU A 84 -13.24 -13.62 -10.19
N VAL A 85 -12.80 -12.77 -9.25
CA VAL A 85 -13.25 -11.38 -9.13
C VAL A 85 -12.15 -10.49 -9.71
N LEU A 86 -12.55 -9.47 -10.47
CA LEU A 86 -11.59 -8.53 -11.03
C LEU A 86 -10.94 -7.70 -9.91
N PRO A 87 -9.62 -7.42 -10.01
CA PRO A 87 -8.95 -6.55 -9.06
C PRO A 87 -9.51 -5.12 -9.10
N PRO A 88 -9.30 -4.33 -8.03
CA PRO A 88 -9.70 -2.92 -8.02
C PRO A 88 -9.02 -2.18 -9.17
N SER A 89 -9.78 -1.37 -9.91
CA SER A 89 -9.22 -0.61 -11.01
C SER A 89 -8.28 0.48 -10.50
N GLU A 90 -7.26 0.79 -11.29
CA GLU A 90 -6.29 1.84 -11.01
C GLU A 90 -6.97 3.20 -10.71
N LEU A 91 -8.08 3.50 -11.38
CA LEU A 91 -8.86 4.71 -11.12
C LEU A 91 -9.45 4.74 -9.70
N VAL A 92 -10.02 3.64 -9.24
CA VAL A 92 -10.58 3.53 -7.88
C VAL A 92 -9.48 3.62 -6.83
N VAL A 93 -8.36 2.92 -7.04
CA VAL A 93 -7.20 2.98 -6.14
C VAL A 93 -6.69 4.42 -6.02
N ASN A 94 -6.51 5.12 -7.14
CA ASN A 94 -6.06 6.52 -7.14
C ASN A 94 -7.03 7.44 -6.39
N GLN A 95 -8.34 7.28 -6.59
CA GLN A 95 -9.35 8.06 -5.87
C GLN A 95 -9.30 7.83 -4.36
N VAL A 96 -9.16 6.58 -3.93
CA VAL A 96 -9.03 6.22 -2.51
C VAL A 96 -7.77 6.85 -1.91
N VAL A 97 -6.62 6.70 -2.59
CA VAL A 97 -5.33 7.26 -2.13
C VAL A 97 -5.42 8.77 -2.00
N GLN A 98 -5.91 9.47 -3.03
CA GLN A 98 -6.04 10.94 -2.99
C GLN A 98 -7.03 11.40 -1.91
N GLY A 99 -8.16 10.70 -1.75
CA GLY A 99 -9.14 11.00 -0.72
C GLY A 99 -8.55 10.88 0.69
N LEU A 100 -7.83 9.79 0.97
CA LEU A 100 -7.18 9.57 2.27
C LEU A 100 -6.02 10.54 2.51
N GLN A 101 -5.22 10.86 1.50
CA GLN A 101 -4.17 11.87 1.62
C GLN A 101 -4.72 13.24 2.00
N ASN A 102 -5.81 13.66 1.35
CA ASN A 102 -6.44 14.94 1.61
C ASN A 102 -7.12 14.98 2.99
N ALA A 103 -7.74 13.88 3.41
CA ALA A 103 -8.45 13.80 4.69
C ALA A 103 -7.52 13.66 5.90
N LEU A 104 -6.44 12.88 5.77
CA LEU A 104 -5.57 12.53 6.89
C LEU A 104 -4.24 13.29 6.90
N GLY A 105 -3.86 13.94 5.80
CA GLY A 105 -2.56 14.61 5.65
C GLY A 105 -1.36 13.65 5.67
N MET A 106 -1.60 12.35 5.48
CA MET A 106 -0.58 11.32 5.54
C MET A 106 0.05 11.10 4.17
N SER A 107 1.35 10.82 4.14
CA SER A 107 2.08 10.51 2.91
C SER A 107 2.68 9.11 2.87
N LEU A 108 2.71 8.42 4.01
CA LEU A 108 3.27 7.07 4.18
C LEU A 108 2.23 6.22 4.90
N PHE A 109 1.45 5.45 4.16
CA PHE A 109 0.38 4.63 4.73
C PHE A 109 0.04 3.43 3.84
N GLY A 110 -0.62 2.44 4.42
CA GLY A 110 -1.19 1.30 3.73
C GLY A 110 -2.70 1.36 3.77
N VAL A 111 -3.35 0.89 2.71
CA VAL A 111 -4.81 0.74 2.62
C VAL A 111 -5.11 -0.70 2.25
N ASP A 112 -5.94 -1.35 3.04
CA ASP A 112 -6.41 -2.70 2.77
C ASP A 112 -7.75 -2.61 2.05
N ILE A 113 -7.77 -3.02 0.78
CA ILE A 113 -8.96 -2.99 -0.08
C ILE A 113 -9.40 -4.41 -0.38
N ILE A 114 -10.70 -4.68 -0.23
CA ILE A 114 -11.35 -5.90 -0.70
C ILE A 114 -12.36 -5.58 -1.78
N VAL A 115 -12.66 -6.55 -2.64
CA VAL A 115 -13.66 -6.42 -3.71
C VAL A 115 -14.80 -7.38 -3.41
N ASP A 116 -16.00 -6.85 -3.25
CA ASP A 116 -17.21 -7.65 -3.03
C ASP A 116 -17.42 -8.61 -4.19
N SER A 117 -17.41 -9.90 -3.88
CA SER A 117 -17.55 -11.00 -4.84
C SER A 117 -18.89 -11.04 -5.58
N GLN A 118 -19.92 -10.39 -5.03
CA GLN A 118 -21.25 -10.31 -5.66
C GLN A 118 -21.41 -9.05 -6.50
N THR A 119 -21.00 -7.89 -5.97
CA THR A 119 -21.28 -6.59 -6.59
C THR A 119 -20.10 -5.99 -7.35
N GLY A 120 -18.88 -6.50 -7.14
CA GLY A 120 -17.63 -5.92 -7.66
C GLY A 120 -17.25 -4.58 -7.01
N ARG A 121 -17.97 -4.14 -5.97
CA ARG A 121 -17.66 -2.88 -5.27
C ARG A 121 -16.43 -3.04 -4.40
N CYS A 122 -15.59 -2.02 -4.40
CA CYS A 122 -14.41 -1.96 -3.55
C CYS A 122 -14.79 -1.43 -2.16
N ALA A 123 -14.23 -2.04 -1.11
CA ALA A 123 -14.36 -1.58 0.27
C ALA A 123 -12.97 -1.42 0.89
N VAL A 124 -12.74 -0.29 1.54
CA VAL A 124 -11.56 -0.08 2.40
C VAL A 124 -11.90 -0.64 3.77
N ILE A 125 -11.08 -1.58 4.26
CA ILE A 125 -11.33 -2.26 5.53
C ILE A 125 -10.32 -1.91 6.62
N ASP A 126 -9.12 -1.45 6.24
CA ASP A 126 -8.09 -1.03 7.19
C ASP A 126 -7.18 0.04 6.56
N VAL A 127 -6.67 0.95 7.40
CA VAL A 127 -5.72 2.00 7.03
C VAL A 127 -4.61 2.06 8.08
N ASN A 128 -3.38 1.78 7.64
CA ASN A 128 -2.22 1.67 8.52
C ASN A 128 -1.24 2.82 8.28
N ALA A 129 -0.84 3.52 9.35
CA ALA A 129 0.25 4.48 9.29
C ALA A 129 1.59 3.76 9.15
N PHE A 130 2.41 4.15 8.16
CA PHE A 130 3.75 3.59 7.93
C PHE A 130 3.81 2.06 8.09
N PRO A 131 3.19 1.29 7.18
CA PRO A 131 3.19 -0.17 7.26
C PRO A 131 4.58 -0.76 6.91
N GLY A 132 4.67 -2.10 6.85
CA GLY A 132 5.94 -2.80 6.54
C GLY A 132 6.39 -2.79 5.08
N TYR A 133 5.56 -2.34 4.12
CA TYR A 133 5.86 -2.29 2.67
C TYR A 133 6.38 -3.59 2.04
N GLU A 134 6.07 -4.74 2.65
CA GLU A 134 6.49 -6.05 2.18
C GLU A 134 5.86 -6.35 0.80
N GLY A 135 6.69 -6.77 -0.16
CA GLY A 135 6.28 -6.97 -1.55
C GLY A 135 6.40 -5.74 -2.44
N VAL A 136 6.93 -4.61 -1.93
CA VAL A 136 7.19 -3.40 -2.72
C VAL A 136 8.67 -3.32 -3.12
N PRO A 137 9.06 -3.71 -4.35
CA PRO A 137 10.47 -3.72 -4.77
C PRO A 137 11.10 -2.32 -4.83
N GLY A 138 10.28 -1.27 -4.98
CA GLY A 138 10.71 0.12 -5.14
C GLY A 138 10.60 0.98 -3.87
N PHE A 139 10.46 0.39 -2.68
CA PHE A 139 10.15 1.16 -1.46
C PHE A 139 11.23 2.22 -1.13
N PHE A 140 12.49 1.83 -0.99
CA PHE A 140 13.55 2.77 -0.60
C PHE A 140 13.76 3.90 -1.62
N PRO A 141 13.82 3.63 -2.95
CA PRO A 141 13.86 4.70 -3.95
C PRO A 141 12.65 5.65 -3.88
N ALA A 142 11.44 5.12 -3.71
CA ALA A 142 10.22 5.92 -3.61
C ALA A 142 10.24 6.81 -2.35
N LEU A 143 10.68 6.25 -1.20
CA LEU A 143 10.81 6.99 0.05
C LEU A 143 11.84 8.10 -0.07
N PHE A 144 13.01 7.82 -0.65
CA PHE A 144 14.05 8.82 -0.87
C PHE A 144 13.56 9.96 -1.77
N SER A 145 12.88 9.64 -2.86
CA SER A 145 12.27 10.63 -3.75
C SER A 145 11.26 11.51 -3.00
N HIS A 146 10.41 10.90 -2.17
CA HIS A 146 9.41 11.60 -1.38
C HIS A 146 10.03 12.56 -0.35
N VAL A 147 11.02 12.09 0.42
CA VAL A 147 11.74 12.94 1.41
C VAL A 147 12.41 14.12 0.71
N ASN A 148 13.09 13.90 -0.41
CA ASN A 148 13.70 14.98 -1.19
C ASN A 148 12.68 15.99 -1.70
N LYS A 149 11.49 15.53 -2.11
CA LYS A 149 10.40 16.40 -2.56
C LYS A 149 9.92 17.30 -1.42
N ILE A 150 9.71 16.74 -0.22
CA ILE A 150 9.32 17.52 0.97
C ILE A 150 10.39 18.57 1.31
N LEU A 151 11.66 18.18 1.35
CA LEU A 151 12.76 19.10 1.67
C LEU A 151 12.87 20.23 0.64
N LYS A 152 12.69 19.94 -0.65
CA LYS A 152 12.71 20.96 -1.71
C LYS A 152 11.51 21.91 -1.64
N ILE A 153 10.33 21.42 -1.26
CA ILE A 153 9.15 22.26 -1.02
C ILE A 153 9.42 23.24 0.13
N ASN A 154 10.02 22.75 1.21
CA ASN A 154 10.32 23.56 2.39
C ASN A 154 11.46 24.56 2.15
N ASN A 155 12.36 24.28 1.22
CA ASN A 155 13.48 25.16 0.87
C ASN A 155 13.15 26.19 -0.22
N LYS A 156 11.92 26.23 -0.75
CA LYS A 156 11.54 27.24 -1.75
C LYS A 156 11.37 28.58 -1.04
N PRO A 157 12.19 29.61 -1.33
CA PRO A 157 11.99 30.93 -0.74
C PRO A 157 10.61 31.45 -1.12
N LEU A 158 9.88 32.02 -0.16
CA LEU A 158 8.65 32.75 -0.40
C LEU A 158 8.99 33.92 -1.33
N ALA A 159 8.82 33.74 -2.64
CA ALA A 159 9.09 34.79 -3.61
C ALA A 159 8.13 35.94 -3.33
N SER A 160 8.70 37.06 -2.91
CA SER A 160 8.04 38.33 -2.68
C SER A 160 7.23 38.74 -3.90
N SER A 161 5.92 38.87 -3.72
CA SER A 161 5.06 39.64 -4.63
C SER A 161 5.42 41.12 -4.50
N SER A 162 6.08 41.70 -5.50
CA SER A 162 6.15 43.15 -5.70
C SER A 162 6.53 43.47 -7.14
N GLN A 163 5.57 44.08 -7.85
CA GLN A 163 5.70 45.14 -8.86
C GLN A 163 6.48 44.81 -10.15
N SER A 164 6.19 45.33 -11.33
CA SER A 164 5.08 46.01 -11.98
C SER A 164 5.60 46.23 -13.40
N SER A 165 4.75 45.99 -14.39
CA SER A 165 4.80 46.53 -15.77
C SER A 165 5.88 47.57 -16.08
N GLU A 166 6.75 47.27 -17.04
CA GLU A 166 7.16 48.26 -18.05
C GLU A 166 7.57 47.57 -19.36
N THR A 167 6.80 47.90 -20.39
CA THR A 167 6.95 47.59 -21.80
C THR A 167 8.18 48.28 -22.39
N ASN A 168 8.91 47.61 -23.30
CA ASN A 168 9.28 48.15 -24.62
C ASN A 168 10.04 47.10 -25.47
N GLN A 169 9.47 46.75 -26.62
CA GLN A 169 10.14 46.30 -27.84
C GLN A 169 10.23 47.52 -28.81
N PRO A 170 10.81 47.47 -30.04
CA PRO A 170 11.32 46.33 -30.84
C PRO A 170 12.67 46.58 -31.57
N SER A 171 13.26 45.54 -32.20
CA SER A 171 13.56 45.50 -33.65
C SER A 171 14.55 44.38 -34.07
N GLU A 172 14.07 43.53 -35.00
CA GLU A 172 14.71 42.95 -36.20
C GLU A 172 16.21 42.54 -36.23
N ASN A 173 16.52 41.27 -36.52
CA ASN A 173 16.83 40.75 -37.88
C ASN A 173 17.46 39.32 -37.91
N ILE A 174 16.91 38.49 -38.81
CA ILE A 174 17.52 37.58 -39.82
C ILE A 174 18.85 36.84 -39.50
N GLY A 175 18.87 35.50 -39.70
CA GLY A 175 20.09 34.79 -40.12
C GLY A 175 20.26 33.29 -39.78
N GLN A 176 19.82 32.43 -40.70
CA GLN A 176 20.47 31.20 -41.23
C GLN A 176 21.22 30.16 -40.33
N GLN A 177 20.71 28.92 -40.43
CA GLN A 177 21.38 27.63 -40.77
C GLN A 177 22.67 27.14 -40.06
N ALA A 178 22.51 25.95 -39.44
CA ALA A 178 23.23 24.69 -39.67
C ALA A 178 24.55 24.33 -38.92
N LEU A 179 24.50 23.08 -38.42
CA LEU A 179 25.57 22.07 -38.23
C LEU A 179 26.68 22.29 -37.19
N GLY A 180 26.75 21.35 -36.22
CA GLY A 180 27.90 21.18 -35.34
C GLY A 180 27.73 20.04 -34.34
N PHE A 181 28.11 18.82 -34.76
CA PHE A 181 28.39 17.68 -33.88
C PHE A 181 29.42 18.03 -32.80
N VAL A 182 29.18 17.68 -31.53
CA VAL A 182 30.23 17.15 -30.65
C VAL A 182 29.64 16.09 -29.70
N CYS A 183 30.18 14.89 -29.85
CA CYS A 183 30.04 13.73 -28.98
C CYS A 183 31.16 13.74 -27.91
N ARG A 184 30.83 13.36 -26.66
CA ARG A 184 31.66 12.78 -25.55
C ARG A 184 31.12 13.30 -24.21
N LYS A 185 31.00 12.53 -23.13
CA LYS A 185 31.62 11.26 -22.73
C LYS A 185 30.71 10.58 -21.69
N GLN A 186 30.62 9.26 -21.77
CA GLN A 186 30.21 8.39 -20.66
C GLN A 186 31.19 8.56 -19.50
N SER A 187 30.68 8.73 -18.27
CA SER A 187 31.43 8.40 -17.06
C SER A 187 30.81 7.17 -16.42
N SER A 188 31.53 6.07 -16.57
CA SER A 188 31.29 4.80 -15.87
C SER A 188 31.80 4.92 -14.44
N ASP A 189 30.89 5.08 -13.47
CA ASP A 189 31.27 4.99 -12.06
C ASP A 189 31.10 3.54 -11.58
N LYS A 190 32.25 2.87 -11.51
CA LYS A 190 32.45 1.55 -10.91
C LYS A 190 32.25 1.66 -9.39
N TRP A 191 31.32 0.88 -8.85
CA TRP A 191 31.24 0.60 -7.42
C TRP A 191 32.36 -0.38 -7.01
N PRO A 192 32.99 -0.22 -5.84
CA PRO A 192 33.93 -1.21 -5.34
C PRO A 192 33.19 -2.45 -4.81
N VAL A 193 33.63 -3.62 -5.29
CA VAL A 193 33.29 -4.95 -4.76
C VAL A 193 34.40 -5.38 -3.81
N GLN A 194 34.02 -5.84 -2.60
CA GLN A 194 34.64 -6.86 -1.72
C GLN A 194 34.14 -6.61 -0.29
N ASN A 195 33.87 -7.57 0.59
CA ASN A 195 33.81 -9.03 0.57
C ASN A 195 33.19 -9.44 1.92
N ASN A 196 32.49 -10.58 1.95
CA ASN A 196 32.35 -11.52 3.08
C ASN A 196 31.96 -10.99 4.48
N ILE A 197 30.68 -11.16 4.84
CA ILE A 197 30.32 -11.69 6.17
C ILE A 197 29.35 -12.85 5.94
N SER A 198 29.91 -14.05 5.80
CA SER A 198 29.20 -15.31 5.94
C SER A 198 29.47 -15.86 7.34
N ARG A 199 28.42 -16.38 7.98
CA ARG A 199 28.38 -17.13 9.25
C ARG A 199 28.31 -16.29 10.53
N ILE A 200 27.10 -16.18 11.08
CA ILE A 200 26.70 -16.76 12.38
C ILE A 200 25.20 -17.07 12.27
N VAL A 201 24.87 -18.28 11.85
CA VAL A 201 23.60 -18.94 12.17
C VAL A 201 23.96 -20.39 12.44
N GLN A 202 24.11 -20.72 13.73
CA GLN A 202 24.02 -22.09 14.19
C GLN A 202 23.51 -22.09 15.62
N GLU A 203 22.36 -22.75 15.76
CA GLU A 203 21.89 -23.48 16.95
C GLU A 203 21.52 -22.68 18.20
N ARG A 204 20.21 -22.68 18.49
CA ARG A 204 19.65 -23.34 19.68
C ARG A 204 18.11 -23.35 19.60
N CYS A 205 17.58 -24.39 18.96
CA CYS A 205 16.31 -24.96 19.41
C CYS A 205 16.62 -25.82 20.63
N TYR A 206 16.26 -25.35 21.82
CA TYR A 206 16.05 -26.23 22.97
C TYR A 206 14.66 -25.95 23.52
N SER A 207 13.85 -26.98 23.36
CA SER A 207 12.70 -27.40 24.13
C SER A 207 12.73 -27.01 25.62
N GLN A 208 11.55 -26.66 26.17
CA GLN A 208 10.90 -27.19 27.39
C GLN A 208 9.87 -26.18 27.98
N PRO A 209 8.95 -26.55 28.90
CA PRO A 209 7.72 -27.27 28.61
C PRO A 209 6.47 -26.60 29.24
N LEU A 210 5.32 -27.26 29.04
CA LEU A 210 4.04 -27.07 29.72
C LEU A 210 4.18 -26.89 31.24
N PHE A 211 3.51 -25.84 31.75
CA PHE A 211 2.63 -25.86 32.91
C PHE A 211 1.48 -24.89 32.67
#